data_AF-I7C149-F1
#
_entry.id   AF-I7C149-F1
#
_cell.length_a   1.000
_cell.length_b   1.000
_cell.length_c   1.000
_cell.angle_alpha   90.00
_cell.angle_beta   90.00
_cell.angle_gamma   90.00
#
_symmetry.space_group_name_H-M   'P 1'
#
loop_
_entity.id
_entity.type
_entity.pdbx_description
1 polymer ?
#
loop_
_entity_poly.entity_id
_entity_poly.type
_entity_poly.pdbx_seq_one_letter_code
_entity_poly.pdbx_strand_id
1 'polypeptide(L)'
;MHTPTLSRALILLMATATGLAVASNYYAQPLLHSIAQQFGLSTASAGSIVIAAQLSYGAGLLLLAPLGDLFEQRRLITVMTVVSTLGLVISACAPSLPWLLLGTALTGLFSVVAQILVPMAATLSEPHQRGRAVGTLMSGLLLGILLARTAAGFMAELGGWRSIYVLAAVLMAVTAVALYRSLPQHHSHAGLKYPALIGSVFRLFIEEPVLRLRSLLGLLAFSLFALFWTPLAFLLAKGPYHYSDAVIGLFGLAGAAGALSANWAGRLADRGKGALGTTVGLVVLLLSWVPLGFAEQSLLALLLGVLMLDLAVQLVHVSNQNAVIALRPEARTRLNAGYITCYFIGGALGSLLGTQLFQRQGWMGIVVAGLVIGGLALLAWGWAERKRKNALQVA
;
A
#
# COMPACT_ATOMS: atom_id res chain seq x y z
N MET A 1 -38.46 3.56 7.37
CA MET A 1 -37.13 4.19 7.55
C MET A 1 -36.49 4.32 6.18
N HIS A 2 -36.47 5.51 5.58
CA HIS A 2 -35.78 5.74 4.30
C HIS A 2 -34.29 5.60 4.54
N THR A 3 -33.66 4.53 4.03
CA THR A 3 -32.21 4.44 3.96
C THR A 3 -31.71 5.60 3.10
N PRO A 4 -30.89 6.52 3.63
CA PRO A 4 -30.40 7.65 2.85
C PRO A 4 -29.54 7.10 1.71
N THR A 5 -30.04 7.23 0.48
CA THR A 5 -29.28 6.89 -0.73
C THR A 5 -28.07 7.82 -0.83
N LEU A 6 -26.87 7.24 -0.94
CA LEU A 6 -25.65 8.05 -1.10
C LEU A 6 -25.75 8.93 -2.34
N SER A 7 -25.64 10.24 -2.17
CA SER A 7 -25.56 11.16 -3.31
C SER A 7 -24.23 10.95 -4.06
N ARG A 8 -24.21 11.26 -5.36
CA ARG A 8 -22.98 11.21 -6.16
C ARG A 8 -21.86 12.08 -5.56
N ALA A 9 -22.22 13.25 -5.01
CA ALA A 9 -21.29 14.15 -4.34
C ALA A 9 -20.66 13.51 -3.10
N LEU A 10 -21.45 12.77 -2.30
CA LEU A 10 -20.93 12.06 -1.14
C LEU A 10 -19.99 10.92 -1.56
N ILE A 11 -20.33 10.15 -2.60
CA ILE A 11 -19.45 9.10 -3.13
C ILE A 11 -18.11 9.69 -3.61
N LEU A 12 -18.14 10.83 -4.30
CA LEU A 12 -16.92 11.53 -4.71
C LEU A 12 -16.12 12.03 -3.52
N LEU A 13 -16.75 12.61 -2.49
CA LEU A 13 -16.09 13.01 -1.26
C LEU A 13 -15.40 11.83 -0.56
N MET A 14 -16.09 10.68 -0.47
CA MET A 14 -15.52 9.46 0.11
C MET A 14 -14.33 8.95 -0.73
N ALA A 15 -14.41 9.03 -2.06
CA ALA A 15 -13.32 8.66 -2.96
C ALA A 15 -12.12 9.59 -2.83
N THR A 16 -12.33 10.91 -2.75
CA THR A 16 -11.28 11.91 -2.51
C THR A 16 -10.63 11.70 -1.16
N ALA A 17 -11.41 11.48 -0.10
CA ALA A 17 -10.89 11.18 1.23
C ALA A 17 -10.03 9.91 1.25
N THR A 18 -10.51 8.86 0.58
CA THR A 18 -9.78 7.60 0.42
C THR A 18 -8.44 7.83 -0.30
N GLY A 19 -8.46 8.59 -1.39
CA GLY A 19 -7.26 8.93 -2.15
C GLY A 19 -6.24 9.74 -1.34
N LEU A 20 -6.67 10.83 -0.69
CA LEU A 20 -5.80 11.69 0.12
C LEU A 20 -5.19 10.96 1.32
N ALA A 21 -5.99 10.15 2.02
CA ALA A 21 -5.50 9.39 3.16
C ALA A 21 -4.43 8.39 2.71
N VAL A 22 -4.68 7.61 1.66
CA VAL A 22 -3.69 6.64 1.17
C VAL A 22 -2.44 7.33 0.58
N ALA A 23 -2.61 8.45 -0.14
CA ALA A 23 -1.52 9.23 -0.74
C ALA A 23 -0.47 9.66 0.30
N SER A 24 -0.91 9.98 1.52
CA SER A 24 -0.02 10.41 2.60
C SER A 24 1.07 9.42 2.99
N ASN A 25 0.88 8.13 2.70
CA ASN A 25 1.88 7.09 2.97
C ASN A 25 3.03 7.07 1.96
N TYR A 26 2.92 7.80 0.84
CA TYR A 26 3.87 7.73 -0.28
C TYR A 26 4.64 9.03 -0.52
N TYR A 27 4.28 10.14 0.13
CA TYR A 27 4.90 11.46 -0.11
C TYR A 27 6.41 11.47 0.15
N ALA A 28 6.88 10.73 1.15
CA ALA A 28 8.30 10.72 1.50
C ALA A 28 9.19 10.07 0.44
N GLN A 29 8.68 9.11 -0.34
CA GLN A 29 9.49 8.28 -1.24
C GLN A 29 10.35 9.07 -2.24
N PRO A 30 9.80 9.99 -3.05
CA PRO A 30 10.61 10.77 -3.99
C PRO A 30 11.49 11.81 -3.29
N LEU A 31 11.22 12.13 -2.03
CA LEU A 31 11.86 13.21 -1.28
C LEU A 31 12.98 12.72 -0.35
N LEU A 32 13.21 11.40 -0.28
CA LEU A 32 14.16 10.80 0.65
C LEU A 32 15.57 11.37 0.52
N HIS A 33 16.01 11.67 -0.70
CA HIS A 33 17.32 12.26 -0.93
C HIS A 33 17.40 13.68 -0.34
N SER A 34 16.45 14.55 -0.64
CA SER A 34 16.39 15.93 -0.13
C SER A 34 16.23 16.01 1.39
N ILE A 35 15.40 15.12 1.97
CA ILE A 35 15.27 15.01 3.43
C ILE A 35 16.60 14.55 4.05
N ALA A 36 17.28 13.59 3.41
CA ALA A 36 18.57 13.11 3.89
C ALA A 36 19.64 14.21 3.87
N GLN A 37 19.70 15.01 2.79
CA GLN A 37 20.63 16.13 2.70
C GLN A 37 20.36 17.18 3.78
N GLN A 38 19.10 17.58 4.00
CA GLN A 38 18.77 18.61 4.97
C GLN A 38 19.09 18.19 6.41
N PHE A 39 18.84 16.94 6.77
CA PHE A 39 19.07 16.44 8.12
C PHE A 39 20.42 15.74 8.30
N GLY A 40 21.29 15.73 7.28
CA GLY A 40 22.61 15.07 7.33
C GLY A 40 22.51 13.56 7.57
N LEU A 41 21.51 12.89 6.98
CA LEU A 41 21.20 11.50 7.25
C LEU A 41 21.93 10.55 6.29
N SER A 42 22.23 9.36 6.79
CA SER A 42 22.57 8.22 5.93
C SER A 42 21.35 7.74 5.13
N THR A 43 21.57 7.03 4.02
CA THR A 43 20.49 6.39 3.24
C THR A 43 19.63 5.47 4.11
N ALA A 44 20.25 4.66 4.99
CA ALA A 44 19.52 3.79 5.91
C ALA A 44 18.67 4.58 6.91
N SER A 45 19.20 5.68 7.46
CA SER A 45 18.45 6.54 8.38
C SER A 45 17.26 7.20 7.69
N ALA A 46 17.41 7.71 6.46
CA ALA A 46 16.30 8.28 5.71
C ALA A 46 15.26 7.22 5.31
N GLY A 47 15.70 5.99 4.99
CA GLY A 47 14.82 4.85 4.74
C GLY A 47 13.85 4.53 5.88
N SER A 48 14.20 4.88 7.12
CA SER A 48 13.33 4.70 8.29
C SER A 48 11.99 5.43 8.18
N ILE A 49 11.90 6.49 7.38
CA ILE A 49 10.64 7.22 7.13
C ILE A 49 9.64 6.32 6.41
N VAL A 50 10.08 5.62 5.36
CA VAL A 50 9.21 4.69 4.62
C VAL A 50 8.86 3.47 5.47
N ILE A 51 9.82 2.97 6.26
CA ILE A 51 9.58 1.86 7.20
C ILE A 51 8.51 2.25 8.23
N ALA A 52 8.61 3.45 8.82
CA ALA A 52 7.64 3.96 9.77
C ALA A 52 6.25 4.10 9.14
N ALA A 53 6.15 4.62 7.91
CA ALA A 53 4.88 4.68 7.18
C ALA A 53 4.27 3.29 6.97
N GLN A 54 5.07 2.33 6.52
CA GLN A 54 4.59 0.96 6.23
C GLN A 54 4.15 0.20 7.48
N LEU A 55 4.96 0.23 8.54
CA LEU A 55 4.64 -0.46 9.80
C LEU A 55 3.45 0.18 10.51
N SER A 56 3.38 1.52 10.55
CA SER A 56 2.25 2.21 11.18
C SER A 56 0.95 1.99 10.42
N TYR A 57 0.96 2.05 9.08
CA TYR A 57 -0.21 1.73 8.28
C TYR A 57 -0.66 0.28 8.47
N GLY A 58 0.28 -0.68 8.46
CA GLY A 58 -0.01 -2.09 8.75
C GLY A 58 -0.63 -2.29 10.15
N ALA A 59 -0.08 -1.63 11.17
CA ALA A 59 -0.65 -1.62 12.52
C ALA A 59 -2.05 -0.99 12.55
N GLY A 60 -2.28 0.07 11.77
CA GLY A 60 -3.59 0.72 11.65
C GLY A 60 -4.63 -0.21 11.05
N LEU A 61 -4.26 -0.97 10.03
CA LEU A 61 -5.15 -1.95 9.41
C LEU A 61 -5.52 -3.08 10.38
N LEU A 62 -4.57 -3.53 11.20
CA LEU A 62 -4.82 -4.58 12.18
C LEU A 62 -5.66 -4.08 13.36
N LEU A 63 -5.34 -2.89 13.89
CA LEU A 63 -5.90 -2.39 15.15
C LEU A 63 -7.11 -1.49 14.95
N LEU A 64 -7.08 -0.58 13.97
CA LEU A 64 -8.10 0.44 13.78
C LEU A 64 -9.17 0.07 12.76
N ALA A 65 -8.84 -0.66 11.69
CA ALA A 65 -9.85 -1.02 10.69
C ALA A 65 -11.02 -1.83 11.29
N PRO A 66 -10.82 -2.80 12.20
CA PRO A 66 -11.93 -3.49 12.83
C PRO A 66 -12.80 -2.64 13.77
N LEU A 67 -12.32 -1.47 14.19
CA LEU A 67 -13.13 -0.56 15.01
C LEU A 67 -14.34 -0.02 14.24
N GLY A 68 -14.29 -0.04 12.90
CA GLY A 68 -15.44 0.32 12.04
C GLY A 68 -16.65 -0.61 12.18
N ASP A 69 -16.44 -1.79 12.77
CA ASP A 69 -17.49 -2.78 13.05
C ASP A 69 -18.08 -2.65 14.47
N LEU A 70 -17.51 -1.77 15.30
CA LEU A 70 -17.87 -1.61 16.71
C LEU A 70 -18.35 -0.21 17.05
N PHE A 71 -17.78 0.80 16.40
CA PHE A 71 -18.06 2.20 16.66
C PHE A 71 -18.88 2.83 15.53
N GLU A 72 -19.50 3.98 15.84
CA GLU A 72 -20.14 4.83 14.85
C GLU A 72 -19.13 5.28 13.78
N GLN A 73 -19.38 4.90 12.52
CA GLN A 73 -18.40 5.01 11.44
C GLN A 73 -18.04 6.46 11.12
N ARG A 74 -19.00 7.40 11.12
CA ARG A 74 -18.71 8.81 10.82
C ARG A 74 -17.77 9.41 11.86
N ARG A 75 -18.03 9.23 13.15
CA ARG A 75 -17.16 9.73 14.22
C ARG A 75 -15.78 9.09 14.13
N LEU A 76 -15.70 7.78 13.92
CA LEU A 76 -14.43 7.08 13.79
C LEU A 76 -13.62 7.60 12.60
N ILE A 77 -14.22 7.67 11.40
CA ILE A 77 -13.61 8.20 10.17
C ILE A 77 -13.11 9.64 10.40
N THR A 78 -13.94 10.49 11.00
CA THR A 78 -13.59 11.90 11.25
C THR A 78 -12.39 12.00 12.19
N VAL A 79 -12.42 11.29 13.33
CA VAL A 79 -11.32 11.31 14.31
C VAL A 79 -10.03 10.81 13.68
N MET A 80 -10.08 9.71 12.93
CA MET A 80 -8.91 9.18 12.22
C MET A 80 -8.35 10.18 11.22
N THR A 81 -9.21 10.84 10.45
CA THR A 81 -8.82 11.87 9.49
C THR A 81 -8.17 13.08 10.18
N VAL A 82 -8.71 13.53 11.31
CA VAL A 82 -8.14 14.62 12.13
C VAL A 82 -6.78 14.24 12.70
N VAL A 83 -6.65 13.05 13.29
CA VAL A 83 -5.37 12.59 13.86
C VAL A 83 -4.31 12.42 12.75
N SER A 84 -4.71 11.91 11.59
CA SER A 84 -3.83 11.80 10.42
C SER A 84 -3.36 13.19 9.93
N THR A 85 -4.26 14.19 9.96
CA THR A 85 -3.95 15.59 9.69
C THR A 85 -2.92 16.15 10.67
N LEU A 86 -3.07 15.88 11.97
CA LEU A 86 -2.09 16.29 12.98
C LEU A 86 -0.71 15.66 12.71
N GLY A 87 -0.66 14.39 12.30
CA GLY A 87 0.59 13.75 11.88
C GLY A 87 1.25 14.46 10.70
N LEU A 88 0.46 14.91 9.71
CA LEU A 88 0.97 15.67 8.56
C LEU A 88 1.50 17.05 8.99
N VAL A 89 0.83 17.73 9.92
CA VAL A 89 1.30 19.00 10.50
C VAL A 89 2.62 18.79 11.25
N ILE A 90 2.74 17.72 12.04
CA ILE A 90 3.98 17.36 12.74
C ILE A 90 5.11 17.12 11.72
N SER A 91 4.84 16.38 10.64
CA SER A 91 5.82 16.14 9.57
C SER A 91 6.24 17.43 8.85
N ALA A 92 5.30 18.34 8.58
CA ALA A 92 5.59 19.64 7.97
C ALA A 92 6.49 20.52 8.85
N CYS A 93 6.24 20.51 10.16
CA CYS A 93 6.99 21.31 11.14
C CYS A 93 8.21 20.58 11.72
N ALA A 94 8.55 19.38 11.22
CA ALA A 94 9.56 18.52 11.84
C ALA A 94 10.96 19.18 11.82
N PRO A 95 11.58 19.44 13.00
CA PRO A 95 12.94 19.99 13.06
C PRO A 95 14.02 18.90 12.93
N SER A 96 13.67 17.62 13.10
CA SER A 96 14.60 16.50 13.06
C SER A 96 13.91 15.20 12.64
N LEU A 97 14.70 14.17 12.33
CA LEU A 97 14.20 12.86 11.90
C LEU A 97 13.19 12.23 12.89
N PRO A 98 13.41 12.19 14.22
CA PRO A 98 12.43 11.63 15.16
C PRO A 98 11.05 12.28 15.08
N TRP A 99 10.98 13.60 14.91
CA TRP A 99 9.70 14.30 14.73
C TRP A 99 9.01 13.92 13.42
N LEU A 100 9.78 13.80 12.33
CA LEU A 100 9.25 13.35 11.05
C LEU A 100 8.76 11.89 11.12
N LEU A 101 9.45 11.01 11.84
CA LEU A 101 9.02 9.64 12.08
C LEU A 101 7.74 9.58 12.92
N LEU A 102 7.63 10.42 13.96
CA LEU A 102 6.42 10.52 14.77
C LEU A 102 5.21 10.98 13.93
N GLY A 103 5.38 12.05 13.15
CA GLY A 103 4.34 12.55 12.25
C GLY A 103 3.94 11.50 11.21
N THR A 104 4.92 10.87 10.58
CA THR A 104 4.71 9.79 9.59
C THR A 104 3.99 8.59 10.20
N ALA A 105 4.38 8.15 11.39
CA ALA A 105 3.76 7.02 12.07
C ALA A 105 2.31 7.35 12.49
N LEU A 106 2.05 8.57 12.97
CA LEU A 106 0.71 9.01 13.34
C LEU A 106 -0.20 9.10 12.10
N THR A 107 0.29 9.70 11.02
CA THR A 107 -0.42 9.77 9.74
C THR A 107 -0.70 8.37 9.19
N GLY A 108 0.31 7.49 9.14
CA GLY A 108 0.18 6.14 8.62
C GLY A 108 -0.81 5.30 9.41
N LEU A 109 -0.70 5.30 10.74
CA LEU A 109 -1.60 4.55 11.63
C LEU A 109 -3.07 4.92 11.42
N PHE A 110 -3.38 6.20 11.28
CA PHE A 110 -4.76 6.70 11.18
C PHE A 110 -5.25 6.93 9.75
N SER A 111 -4.42 6.77 8.72
CA SER A 111 -4.81 6.94 7.31
C SER A 111 -5.59 5.76 6.72
N VAL A 112 -5.85 4.70 7.49
CA VAL A 112 -6.53 3.47 7.05
C VAL A 112 -8.06 3.63 6.85
N VAL A 113 -8.54 4.86 6.77
CA VAL A 113 -9.95 5.27 6.62
C VAL A 113 -10.62 4.60 5.40
N ALA A 114 -9.85 4.34 4.35
CA ALA A 114 -10.28 3.60 3.16
C ALA A 114 -11.00 2.28 3.48
N GLN A 115 -10.52 1.56 4.50
CA GLN A 115 -11.07 0.26 4.89
C GLN A 115 -12.45 0.35 5.54
N ILE A 116 -12.85 1.53 6.01
CA ILE A 116 -14.17 1.77 6.61
C ILE A 116 -15.09 2.40 5.56
N LEU A 117 -14.59 3.38 4.79
CA LEU A 117 -15.36 4.06 3.75
C LEU A 117 -15.85 3.13 2.64
N VAL A 118 -15.02 2.18 2.20
CA VAL A 118 -15.37 1.26 1.10
C VAL A 118 -16.53 0.33 1.49
N PRO A 119 -16.48 -0.41 2.62
CA PRO A 119 -17.62 -1.20 3.08
C PRO A 119 -18.86 -0.34 3.37
N MET A 120 -18.68 0.83 3.99
CA MET A 120 -19.78 1.77 4.27
C MET A 120 -20.48 2.19 2.97
N ALA A 121 -19.73 2.55 1.92
CA ALA A 121 -20.27 2.89 0.61
C ALA A 121 -21.02 1.70 0.00
N ALA A 122 -20.47 0.49 0.13
CA ALA A 122 -21.11 -0.71 -0.37
C ALA A 122 -22.43 -1.03 0.35
N THR A 123 -22.52 -0.78 1.66
CA THR A 123 -23.72 -1.07 2.46
C THR A 123 -24.81 -0.02 2.29
N LEU A 124 -24.45 1.26 2.14
CA LEU A 124 -25.41 2.36 2.00
C LEU A 124 -25.85 2.61 0.55
N SER A 125 -25.21 1.99 -0.43
CA SER A 125 -25.62 2.08 -1.84
C SER A 125 -26.73 1.09 -2.18
N GLU A 126 -27.64 1.50 -3.06
CA GLU A 126 -28.64 0.60 -3.64
C GLU A 126 -27.97 -0.55 -4.42
N PRO A 127 -28.59 -1.76 -4.49
CA PRO A 127 -27.98 -2.94 -5.11
C PRO A 127 -27.44 -2.71 -6.52
N HIS A 128 -28.14 -1.92 -7.35
CA HIS A 128 -27.73 -1.62 -8.72
C HIS A 128 -26.61 -0.56 -8.82
N GLN A 129 -26.36 0.23 -7.77
CA GLN A 129 -25.31 1.26 -7.73
C GLN A 129 -24.07 0.84 -6.94
N ARG A 130 -24.17 -0.23 -6.14
CA ARG A 130 -23.12 -0.72 -5.25
C ARG A 130 -21.76 -0.89 -5.93
N GLY A 131 -21.74 -1.55 -7.10
CA GLY A 131 -20.51 -1.75 -7.86
C GLY A 131 -19.87 -0.44 -8.33
N ARG A 132 -20.69 0.53 -8.76
CA ARG A 132 -20.24 1.85 -9.20
C ARG A 132 -19.67 2.68 -8.05
N ALA A 133 -20.33 2.65 -6.88
CA ALA A 133 -19.85 3.34 -5.69
C ALA A 133 -18.49 2.79 -5.24
N VAL A 134 -18.39 1.46 -5.08
CA VAL A 134 -17.13 0.79 -4.71
C VAL A 134 -16.04 1.07 -5.75
N GLY A 135 -16.38 0.97 -7.04
CA GLY A 135 -15.44 1.27 -8.13
C GLY A 135 -14.93 2.71 -8.11
N THR A 136 -15.77 3.68 -7.76
CA THR A 136 -15.39 5.10 -7.65
C THR A 136 -14.41 5.32 -6.50
N LEU A 137 -14.68 4.72 -5.33
CA LEU A 137 -13.76 4.78 -4.19
C LEU A 137 -12.42 4.09 -4.48
N MET A 138 -12.44 2.93 -5.15
CA MET A 138 -11.22 2.25 -5.59
C MET A 138 -10.43 3.08 -6.60
N SER A 139 -11.12 3.79 -7.50
CA SER A 139 -10.47 4.71 -8.44
C SER A 139 -9.81 5.87 -7.71
N GLY A 140 -10.46 6.44 -6.70
CA GLY A 140 -9.88 7.48 -5.84
C GLY A 140 -8.65 6.99 -5.07
N LEU A 141 -8.72 5.77 -4.52
CA LEU A 141 -7.60 5.10 -3.86
C LEU A 141 -6.39 4.95 -4.80
N LEU A 142 -6.62 4.39 -5.99
CA LEU A 142 -5.57 4.19 -7.00
C LEU A 142 -5.00 5.54 -7.44
N LEU A 143 -5.84 6.51 -7.77
CA LEU A 143 -5.39 7.84 -8.18
C LEU A 143 -4.56 8.51 -7.09
N GLY A 144 -4.96 8.38 -5.82
CA GLY A 144 -4.18 8.86 -4.67
C GLY A 144 -2.79 8.24 -4.61
N ILE A 145 -2.67 6.91 -4.72
CA ILE A 145 -1.37 6.21 -4.71
C ILE A 145 -0.46 6.71 -5.86
N LEU A 146 -1.04 6.89 -7.05
CA LEU A 146 -0.31 7.25 -8.25
C LEU A 146 0.16 8.70 -8.24
N LEU A 147 -0.74 9.62 -7.90
CA LEU A 147 -0.44 11.06 -7.88
C LEU A 147 0.39 11.47 -6.67
N ALA A 148 0.42 10.68 -5.58
CA ALA A 148 1.13 11.05 -4.36
C ALA A 148 2.61 11.38 -4.61
N ARG A 149 3.32 10.50 -5.34
CA ARG A 149 4.76 10.67 -5.60
C ARG A 149 5.01 11.86 -6.53
N THR A 150 4.19 12.02 -7.56
CA THR A 150 4.31 13.13 -8.52
C THR A 150 4.00 14.48 -7.86
N ALA A 151 2.92 14.55 -7.09
CA ALA A 151 2.56 15.76 -6.34
C ALA A 151 3.64 16.10 -5.30
N ALA A 152 4.18 15.11 -4.59
CA ALA A 152 5.25 15.32 -3.63
C ALA A 152 6.51 15.91 -4.28
N GLY A 153 6.96 15.31 -5.39
CA GLY A 153 8.11 15.79 -6.14
C GLY A 153 7.93 17.22 -6.68
N PHE A 154 6.78 17.50 -7.29
CA PHE A 154 6.47 18.83 -7.82
C PHE A 154 6.39 19.90 -6.72
N MET A 155 5.72 19.60 -5.61
CA MET A 155 5.64 20.51 -4.46
C MET A 155 7.02 20.77 -3.85
N ALA A 156 7.88 19.75 -3.81
CA ALA A 156 9.25 19.93 -3.32
C ALA A 156 10.07 20.92 -4.15
N GLU A 157 9.84 21.01 -5.45
CA GLU A 157 10.48 22.01 -6.31
C GLU A 157 9.96 23.44 -6.07
N LEU A 158 8.66 23.59 -5.77
CA LEU A 158 8.04 24.90 -5.51
C LEU A 158 8.41 25.51 -4.15
N GLY A 159 8.56 24.68 -3.11
CA GLY A 159 8.69 25.17 -1.74
C GLY A 159 9.44 24.25 -0.78
N GLY A 160 10.28 23.36 -1.32
CA GLY A 160 10.98 22.33 -0.55
C GLY A 160 10.05 21.20 -0.10
N TRP A 161 10.64 20.10 0.41
CA TRP A 161 9.90 18.89 0.74
C TRP A 161 8.80 19.07 1.80
N ARG A 162 8.85 20.13 2.63
CA ARG A 162 7.82 20.43 3.64
C ARG A 162 6.48 20.84 3.03
N SER A 163 6.50 21.44 1.84
CA SER A 163 5.32 22.01 1.19
C SER A 163 4.22 20.97 0.90
N ILE A 164 4.58 19.73 0.52
CA ILE A 164 3.59 18.67 0.30
C ILE A 164 2.88 18.28 1.59
N TYR A 165 3.57 18.28 2.73
CA TYR A 165 2.97 17.97 4.03
C TYR A 165 1.99 19.07 4.46
N VAL A 166 2.33 20.35 4.20
CA VAL A 166 1.41 21.48 4.43
C VAL A 166 0.17 21.36 3.55
N LEU A 167 0.35 21.15 2.25
CA LEU A 167 -0.76 20.99 1.31
C LEU A 167 -1.67 19.83 1.71
N ALA A 168 -1.07 18.67 2.00
CA ALA A 168 -1.80 17.49 2.42
C ALA A 168 -2.56 17.71 3.74
N ALA A 169 -1.96 18.40 4.72
CA ALA A 169 -2.62 18.73 5.97
C ALA A 169 -3.85 19.62 5.74
N VAL A 170 -3.75 20.64 4.89
CA VAL A 170 -4.89 21.51 4.54
C VAL A 170 -6.00 20.72 3.87
N LEU A 171 -5.67 19.92 2.85
CA LEU A 171 -6.65 19.09 2.13
C LEU A 171 -7.32 18.05 3.05
N MET A 172 -6.56 17.42 3.92
CA MET A 172 -7.06 16.47 4.92
C MET A 172 -7.95 17.14 5.96
N ALA A 173 -7.61 18.34 6.44
CA ALA A 173 -8.43 19.12 7.36
C ALA A 173 -9.79 19.48 6.74
N VAL A 174 -9.79 20.00 5.50
CA VAL A 174 -11.01 20.32 4.75
C VAL A 174 -11.85 19.06 4.56
N THR A 175 -11.22 17.94 4.21
CA THR A 175 -11.89 16.65 4.04
C THR A 175 -12.49 16.15 5.34
N ALA A 176 -11.80 16.29 6.48
CA ALA A 176 -12.32 15.91 7.79
C ALA A 176 -13.61 16.66 8.14
N VAL A 177 -13.63 17.98 7.92
CA VAL A 177 -14.82 18.82 8.15
C VAL A 177 -15.95 18.43 7.20
N ALA A 178 -15.64 18.20 5.92
CA ALA A 178 -16.62 17.79 4.92
C ALA A 178 -17.25 16.42 5.24
N LEU A 179 -16.43 15.44 5.64
CA LEU A 179 -16.88 14.10 6.04
C LEU A 179 -17.75 14.16 7.29
N TYR A 180 -17.36 14.94 8.30
CA TYR A 180 -18.14 15.09 9.53
C TYR A 180 -19.55 15.63 9.26
N ARG A 181 -19.67 16.60 8.35
CA ARG A 181 -20.95 17.21 7.99
C ARG A 181 -21.81 16.35 7.06
N SER A 182 -21.19 15.58 6.17
CA SER A 182 -21.90 14.94 5.06
C SER A 182 -22.15 13.45 5.25
N LEU A 183 -21.33 12.74 6.06
CA LEU A 183 -21.54 11.32 6.30
C LEU A 183 -22.78 11.09 7.18
N PRO A 184 -23.60 10.09 6.87
CA PRO A 184 -24.68 9.67 7.75
C PRO A 184 -24.11 8.96 8.99
N GLN A 185 -24.87 9.01 10.09
CA GLN A 185 -24.57 8.18 11.26
C GLN A 185 -24.84 6.72 10.91
N HIS A 186 -23.82 5.88 11.00
CA HIS A 186 -23.96 4.45 10.70
C HIS A 186 -23.21 3.61 11.74
N HIS A 187 -23.92 2.64 12.31
CA HIS A 187 -23.35 1.65 13.21
C HIS A 187 -23.37 0.30 12.49
N SER A 188 -22.21 -0.34 12.40
CA SER A 188 -22.14 -1.76 12.05
C SER A 188 -22.21 -2.57 13.33
N HIS A 189 -22.95 -3.68 13.32
CA HIS A 189 -23.05 -4.59 14.46
C HIS A 189 -22.36 -5.92 14.11
N ALA A 190 -21.09 -6.07 14.49
CA ALA A 190 -20.40 -7.36 14.33
C ALA A 190 -20.65 -8.36 15.46
N GLY A 191 -21.37 -7.99 16.53
CA GLY A 191 -21.73 -8.90 17.63
C GLY A 191 -20.56 -9.43 18.46
N LEU A 192 -19.31 -9.06 18.15
CA LEU A 192 -18.09 -9.49 18.84
C LEU A 192 -17.46 -8.35 19.64
N LYS A 193 -16.81 -8.68 20.77
CA LYS A 193 -15.97 -7.72 21.53
C LYS A 193 -14.60 -7.56 20.86
N TYR A 194 -14.02 -6.36 20.94
CA TYR A 194 -12.75 -6.02 20.28
C TYR A 194 -11.59 -7.01 20.47
N PRO A 195 -11.28 -7.50 21.70
CA PRO A 195 -10.19 -8.46 21.88
C PRO A 195 -10.43 -9.80 21.18
N ALA A 196 -11.69 -10.26 21.15
CA ALA A 196 -12.08 -11.48 20.46
C ALA A 196 -11.96 -11.32 18.93
N LEU A 197 -12.19 -10.11 18.42
CA LEU A 197 -12.03 -9.82 17.00
C LEU A 197 -10.56 -9.92 16.57
N ILE A 198 -9.64 -9.26 17.29
CA ILE A 198 -8.20 -9.35 17.03
C ILE A 198 -7.69 -10.79 17.19
N GLY A 199 -8.07 -11.47 18.28
CA GLY A 199 -7.71 -12.88 18.51
C GLY A 199 -8.19 -13.81 17.39
N SER A 200 -9.34 -13.53 16.79
CA SER A 200 -9.85 -14.32 15.67
C SER A 200 -9.03 -14.20 14.38
N VAL A 201 -8.32 -13.09 14.16
CA VAL A 201 -7.39 -12.94 13.01
C VAL A 201 -6.23 -13.92 13.16
N PHE A 202 -5.62 -13.99 14.35
CA PHE A 202 -4.55 -14.94 14.65
C PHE A 202 -5.02 -16.38 14.55
N ARG A 203 -6.22 -16.67 15.07
CA ARG A 203 -6.84 -18.00 14.94
C ARG A 203 -7.03 -18.40 13.47
N LEU A 204 -7.56 -17.51 12.63
CA LEU A 204 -7.70 -17.77 11.18
C LEU A 204 -6.34 -18.01 10.51
N PHE A 205 -5.30 -17.31 10.92
CA PHE A 205 -3.93 -17.53 10.41
C PHE A 205 -3.37 -18.91 10.78
N ILE A 206 -3.80 -19.47 11.92
CA ILE A 206 -3.44 -20.83 12.35
C ILE A 206 -4.31 -21.88 11.65
N GLU A 207 -5.60 -21.62 11.46
CA GLU A 207 -6.54 -22.57 10.85
C GLU A 207 -6.37 -22.67 9.33
N GLU A 208 -6.10 -21.56 8.64
CA GLU A 208 -6.16 -21.49 7.18
C GLU A 208 -4.76 -21.58 6.53
N PRO A 209 -4.34 -22.75 6.00
CA PRO A 209 -3.03 -22.88 5.35
C PRO A 209 -2.91 -22.03 4.09
N VAL A 210 -4.02 -21.79 3.39
CA VAL A 210 -4.05 -20.91 2.21
C VAL A 210 -3.75 -19.46 2.61
N LEU A 211 -4.31 -18.98 3.73
CA LEU A 211 -4.00 -17.65 4.24
C LEU A 211 -2.50 -17.50 4.49
N ARG A 212 -1.85 -18.47 5.16
CA ARG A 212 -0.40 -18.42 5.42
C ARG A 212 0.43 -18.34 4.15
N LEU A 213 0.16 -19.22 3.18
CA LEU A 213 0.90 -19.24 1.92
C LEU A 213 0.72 -17.92 1.15
N ARG A 214 -0.52 -17.46 1.02
CA ARG A 214 -0.83 -16.22 0.29
C ARG A 214 -0.25 -15.00 0.99
N SER A 215 -0.26 -14.97 2.32
CA SER A 215 0.40 -13.94 3.13
C SER A 215 1.92 -13.96 2.99
N LEU A 216 2.57 -15.13 2.95
CA LEU A 216 4.01 -15.25 2.69
C LEU A 216 4.36 -14.70 1.30
N LEU A 217 3.61 -15.10 0.26
CA LEU A 217 3.84 -14.59 -1.09
C LEU A 217 3.58 -13.09 -1.19
N GLY A 218 2.56 -12.58 -0.50
CA GLY A 218 2.30 -11.14 -0.41
C GLY A 218 3.44 -10.39 0.28
N LEU A 219 3.94 -10.91 1.39
CA LEU A 219 5.09 -10.37 2.12
C LEU A 219 6.32 -10.29 1.21
N LEU A 220 6.67 -11.39 0.52
CA LEU A 220 7.83 -11.42 -0.38
C LEU A 220 7.65 -10.47 -1.58
N ALA A 221 6.45 -10.43 -2.18
CA ALA A 221 6.16 -9.55 -3.30
C ALA A 221 6.26 -8.06 -2.92
N PHE A 222 5.69 -7.65 -1.79
CA PHE A 222 5.79 -6.26 -1.34
C PHE A 222 7.17 -5.91 -0.79
N SER A 223 7.90 -6.90 -0.28
CA SER A 223 9.32 -6.73 0.06
C SER A 223 10.13 -6.40 -1.19
N LEU A 224 9.95 -7.12 -2.30
CA LEU A 224 10.61 -6.82 -3.57
C LEU A 224 10.21 -5.44 -4.12
N PHE A 225 8.94 -5.06 -3.98
CA PHE A 225 8.48 -3.72 -4.33
C PHE A 225 9.23 -2.63 -3.56
N ALA A 226 9.24 -2.75 -2.23
CA ALA A 226 9.86 -1.75 -1.37
C ALA A 226 11.40 -1.77 -1.43
N LEU A 227 11.99 -2.95 -1.68
CA LEU A 227 13.42 -3.14 -1.91
C LEU A 227 13.92 -2.28 -3.07
N PHE A 228 13.10 -2.14 -4.13
CA PHE A 228 13.37 -1.27 -5.27
C PHE A 228 12.97 0.19 -4.99
N TRP A 229 11.72 0.44 -4.61
CA TRP A 229 11.14 1.79 -4.58
C TRP A 229 11.74 2.70 -3.51
N THR A 230 12.10 2.17 -2.35
CA THR A 230 12.63 2.98 -1.25
C THR A 230 14.01 3.58 -1.57
N PRO A 231 15.00 2.83 -2.07
CA PRO A 231 16.29 3.41 -2.43
C PRO A 231 16.29 4.17 -3.77
N LEU A 232 15.25 4.05 -4.60
CA LEU A 232 15.21 4.62 -5.97
C LEU A 232 15.52 6.12 -6.01
N ALA A 233 15.02 6.91 -5.06
CA ALA A 233 15.29 8.36 -5.03
C ALA A 233 16.79 8.65 -4.89
N PHE A 234 17.54 7.82 -4.17
CA PHE A 234 18.99 7.98 -4.03
C PHE A 234 19.76 7.56 -5.28
N LEU A 235 19.26 6.58 -6.04
CA LEU A 235 19.83 6.20 -7.34
C LEU A 235 19.66 7.35 -8.34
N LEU A 236 18.45 7.88 -8.45
CA LEU A 236 18.10 8.92 -9.44
C LEU A 236 18.68 10.30 -9.13
N ALA A 237 18.90 10.62 -7.86
CA ALA A 237 19.51 11.89 -7.46
C ALA A 237 21.04 11.92 -7.69
N LYS A 238 21.69 10.76 -7.80
CA LYS A 238 23.14 10.64 -8.05
C LYS A 238 23.44 10.52 -9.55
N GLY A 239 24.73 10.64 -9.90
CA GLY A 239 25.18 10.37 -11.27
C GLY A 239 24.91 8.91 -11.66
N PRO A 240 24.50 8.63 -12.91
CA PRO A 240 24.49 9.54 -14.06
C PRO A 240 23.22 10.40 -14.23
N TYR A 241 22.20 10.26 -13.38
CA TYR A 241 20.89 10.86 -13.60
C TYR A 241 20.79 12.32 -13.15
N HIS A 242 21.25 12.64 -11.94
CA HIS A 242 21.16 13.98 -11.35
C HIS A 242 19.75 14.58 -11.41
N TYR A 243 18.72 13.75 -11.23
CA TYR A 243 17.33 14.18 -11.34
C TYR A 243 16.87 14.95 -10.10
N SER A 244 16.02 15.95 -10.32
CA SER A 244 15.32 16.68 -9.27
C SER A 244 14.21 15.83 -8.64
N ASP A 245 13.76 16.21 -7.44
CA ASP A 245 12.64 15.56 -6.76
C ASP A 245 11.37 15.46 -7.63
N ALA A 246 11.12 16.47 -8.48
CA ALA A 246 10.00 16.46 -9.42
C ALA A 246 10.12 15.37 -10.47
N VAL A 247 11.29 15.21 -11.09
CA VAL A 247 11.54 14.15 -12.09
C VAL A 247 11.51 12.78 -11.43
N ILE A 248 12.06 12.64 -10.22
CA ILE A 248 11.95 11.42 -9.41
C ILE A 248 10.47 11.11 -9.11
N GLY A 249 9.67 12.11 -8.78
CA GLY A 249 8.24 11.99 -8.55
C GLY A 249 7.45 11.51 -9.77
N LEU A 250 7.89 11.82 -10.99
CA LEU A 250 7.26 11.33 -12.24
C LEU A 250 7.39 9.82 -12.42
N PHE A 251 8.40 9.17 -11.83
CA PHE A 251 8.46 7.71 -11.83
C PHE A 251 7.24 7.08 -11.14
N GLY A 252 6.59 7.80 -10.21
CA GLY A 252 5.32 7.38 -9.63
C GLY A 252 4.23 7.10 -10.68
N LEU A 253 4.25 7.79 -11.82
CA LEU A 253 3.35 7.55 -12.94
C LEU A 253 3.64 6.23 -13.66
N ALA A 254 4.90 5.75 -13.68
CA ALA A 254 5.21 4.42 -14.21
C ALA A 254 4.49 3.32 -13.42
N GLY A 255 4.27 3.53 -12.11
CA GLY A 255 3.45 2.66 -11.28
C GLY A 255 1.96 2.64 -11.64
N ALA A 256 1.47 3.62 -12.42
CA ALA A 256 0.10 3.60 -12.94
C ALA A 256 -0.13 2.42 -13.88
N ALA A 257 0.90 2.01 -14.61
CA ALA A 257 0.83 0.83 -15.44
C ALA A 257 0.61 -0.44 -14.60
N GLY A 258 1.18 -0.50 -13.39
CA GLY A 258 0.91 -1.57 -12.42
C GLY A 258 -0.58 -1.72 -12.10
N ALA A 259 -1.31 -0.62 -11.92
CA ALA A 259 -2.75 -0.66 -11.64
C ALA A 259 -3.57 -1.31 -12.78
N LEU A 260 -3.11 -1.24 -14.03
CA LEU A 260 -3.77 -1.87 -15.17
C LEU A 260 -3.75 -3.40 -15.11
N SER A 261 -2.78 -4.01 -14.41
CA SER A 261 -2.70 -5.48 -14.27
C SER A 261 -3.77 -6.06 -13.33
N ALA A 262 -4.39 -5.23 -12.47
CA ALA A 262 -5.47 -5.67 -11.59
C ALA A 262 -6.65 -6.26 -12.37
N ASN A 263 -6.98 -5.68 -13.53
CA ASN A 263 -8.04 -6.17 -14.42
C ASN A 263 -7.71 -7.54 -15.02
N TRP A 264 -6.43 -7.84 -15.22
CA TRP A 264 -5.99 -9.12 -15.77
C TRP A 264 -6.02 -10.19 -14.67
N ALA A 265 -5.54 -9.84 -13.48
CA ALA A 265 -5.61 -10.69 -12.30
C ALA A 265 -7.05 -11.09 -11.94
N GLY A 266 -7.98 -10.12 -11.97
CA GLY A 266 -9.42 -10.38 -11.76
C GLY A 266 -9.98 -11.35 -12.79
N ARG A 267 -9.80 -11.08 -14.08
CA ARG A 267 -10.27 -11.98 -15.17
C ARG A 267 -9.68 -13.39 -15.10
N LEU A 268 -8.42 -13.52 -14.66
CA LEU A 268 -7.80 -14.84 -14.43
C LEU A 268 -8.44 -15.55 -13.25
N ALA A 269 -8.73 -14.84 -12.15
CA ALA A 269 -9.41 -15.39 -10.99
C ALA A 269 -10.84 -15.87 -11.32
N ASP A 270 -11.62 -15.06 -12.06
CA ASP A 270 -12.99 -15.40 -12.47
C ASP A 270 -13.04 -16.65 -13.36
N ARG A 271 -11.97 -16.89 -14.13
CA ARG A 271 -11.80 -18.10 -14.97
C ARG A 271 -11.24 -19.30 -14.21
N GLY A 272 -11.09 -19.23 -12.88
CA GLY A 272 -10.47 -20.28 -12.06
C GLY A 272 -8.95 -20.43 -12.25
N LYS A 273 -8.30 -19.51 -12.98
CA LYS A 273 -6.87 -19.53 -13.33
C LYS A 273 -6.00 -18.69 -12.37
N GLY A 274 -6.45 -18.46 -11.14
CA GLY A 274 -5.70 -17.68 -10.14
C GLY A 274 -4.29 -18.22 -9.86
N ALA A 275 -4.12 -19.55 -9.83
CA ALA A 275 -2.80 -20.18 -9.67
C ALA A 275 -1.84 -19.84 -10.82
N LEU A 276 -2.33 -19.83 -12.06
CA LEU A 276 -1.55 -19.40 -13.22
C LEU A 276 -1.15 -17.92 -13.10
N GLY A 277 -2.08 -17.06 -12.70
CA GLY A 277 -1.80 -15.64 -12.45
C GLY A 277 -0.70 -15.43 -11.41
N THR A 278 -0.71 -16.22 -10.33
CA THR A 278 0.35 -16.21 -9.31
C THR A 278 1.70 -16.63 -9.90
N THR A 279 1.76 -17.75 -10.63
CA THR A 279 3.00 -18.23 -11.24
C THR A 279 3.57 -17.22 -12.23
N VAL A 280 2.75 -16.69 -13.15
CA VAL A 280 3.17 -15.69 -14.14
C VAL A 280 3.67 -14.44 -13.43
N GLY A 281 2.92 -13.94 -12.44
CA GLY A 281 3.33 -12.79 -11.64
C GLY A 281 4.68 -13.00 -10.97
N LEU A 282 4.90 -14.12 -10.29
CA LEU A 282 6.18 -14.39 -9.62
C LEU A 282 7.35 -14.57 -10.60
N VAL A 283 7.13 -15.18 -11.76
CA VAL A 283 8.17 -15.31 -12.80
C VAL A 283 8.54 -13.95 -13.38
N VAL A 284 7.55 -13.13 -13.75
CA VAL A 284 7.79 -11.77 -14.26
C VAL A 284 8.45 -10.91 -13.18
N LEU A 285 8.06 -11.07 -11.91
CA LEU A 285 8.68 -10.37 -10.80
C LEU A 285 10.17 -10.72 -10.65
N LEU A 286 10.53 -12.01 -10.74
CA LEU A 286 11.94 -12.42 -10.74
C LEU A 286 12.68 -11.82 -11.95
N LEU A 287 12.12 -11.94 -13.15
CA LEU A 287 12.73 -11.46 -14.38
C LEU A 287 12.88 -9.94 -14.44
N SER A 288 12.03 -9.18 -13.72
CA SER A 288 12.12 -7.72 -13.65
C SER A 288 13.47 -7.23 -13.12
N TRP A 289 14.15 -8.04 -12.30
CA TRP A 289 15.46 -7.70 -11.75
C TRP A 289 16.59 -7.72 -12.78
N VAL A 290 16.40 -8.37 -13.94
CA VAL A 290 17.38 -8.38 -15.04
C VAL A 290 17.57 -6.99 -15.64
N PRO A 291 16.53 -6.33 -16.19
CA PRO A 291 16.68 -4.95 -16.68
C PRO A 291 16.96 -3.95 -15.56
N LEU A 292 16.44 -4.18 -14.33
CA LEU A 292 16.81 -3.34 -13.17
C LEU A 292 18.30 -3.46 -12.82
N GLY A 293 18.97 -4.56 -13.16
CA GLY A 293 20.42 -4.70 -13.04
C GLY A 293 21.20 -3.67 -13.84
N PHE A 294 20.61 -3.16 -14.92
CA PHE A 294 21.21 -2.15 -15.79
C PHE A 294 20.69 -0.73 -15.52
N ALA A 295 20.06 -0.52 -14.35
CA ALA A 295 19.45 0.77 -14.02
C ALA A 295 20.45 1.91 -13.87
N GLU A 296 21.73 1.64 -13.60
CA GLU A 296 22.76 2.69 -13.54
C GLU A 296 23.23 3.10 -14.94
N GLN A 297 23.00 2.28 -15.97
CA GLN A 297 23.52 2.49 -17.32
C GLN A 297 22.44 2.92 -18.32
N SER A 298 21.18 2.56 -18.08
CA SER A 298 20.10 2.81 -19.04
C SER A 298 18.77 3.15 -18.36
N LEU A 299 18.28 4.35 -18.64
CA LEU A 299 16.94 4.78 -18.26
C LEU A 299 15.87 3.85 -18.83
N LEU A 300 16.05 3.36 -20.06
CA LEU A 300 15.08 2.46 -20.69
C LEU A 300 15.03 1.10 -19.98
N ALA A 301 16.18 0.57 -19.55
CA ALA A 301 16.23 -0.64 -18.74
C ALA A 301 15.56 -0.44 -17.38
N LEU A 302 15.80 0.71 -16.73
CA LEU A 302 15.12 1.07 -15.49
C LEU A 302 13.59 1.13 -15.68
N LEU A 303 13.10 1.83 -16.71
CA LEU A 303 11.66 1.95 -16.99
C LEU A 303 11.01 0.59 -17.29
N LEU A 304 11.67 -0.25 -18.10
CA LEU A 304 11.18 -1.59 -18.40
C LEU A 304 11.11 -2.45 -17.13
N GLY A 305 12.15 -2.39 -16.30
CA GLY A 305 12.21 -3.10 -15.02
C GLY A 305 11.14 -2.66 -14.03
N VAL A 306 10.93 -1.35 -13.86
CA VAL A 306 9.85 -0.77 -13.03
C VAL A 306 8.49 -1.27 -13.49
N LEU A 307 8.23 -1.20 -14.80
CA LEU A 307 6.96 -1.61 -15.38
C LEU A 307 6.70 -3.10 -15.11
N MET A 308 7.69 -3.97 -15.37
CA MET A 308 7.59 -5.40 -15.11
C MET A 308 7.35 -5.69 -13.63
N LEU A 309 8.11 -5.03 -12.74
CA LEU A 309 8.03 -5.21 -11.30
C LEU A 309 6.65 -4.80 -10.77
N ASP A 310 6.16 -3.62 -11.11
CA ASP A 310 4.89 -3.09 -10.62
C ASP A 310 3.68 -3.90 -11.15
N LEU A 311 3.70 -4.27 -12.44
CA LEU A 311 2.68 -5.16 -13.02
C LEU A 311 2.64 -6.51 -12.30
N ALA A 312 3.81 -7.09 -12.04
CA ALA A 312 3.95 -8.40 -11.43
C ALA A 312 3.53 -8.41 -9.95
N VAL A 313 3.97 -7.42 -9.16
CA VAL A 313 3.56 -7.26 -7.76
C VAL A 313 2.04 -7.12 -7.67
N GLN A 314 1.43 -6.28 -8.51
CA GLN A 314 -0.01 -6.09 -8.49
C GLN A 314 -0.79 -7.35 -8.93
N LEU A 315 -0.28 -8.09 -9.92
CA LEU A 315 -0.86 -9.37 -10.35
C LEU A 315 -0.84 -10.41 -9.21
N VAL A 316 0.30 -10.55 -8.52
CA VAL A 316 0.44 -11.44 -7.36
C VAL A 316 -0.46 -10.99 -6.22
N HIS A 317 -0.51 -9.68 -5.92
CA HIS A 317 -1.32 -9.11 -4.86
C HIS A 317 -2.81 -9.40 -5.06
N VAL A 318 -3.37 -9.03 -6.21
CA VAL A 318 -4.80 -9.24 -6.50
C VAL A 318 -5.13 -10.73 -6.54
N SER A 319 -4.26 -11.57 -7.11
CA SER A 319 -4.45 -13.02 -7.11
C SER A 319 -4.44 -13.61 -5.70
N ASN A 320 -3.56 -13.12 -4.81
CA ASN A 320 -3.48 -13.58 -3.43
C ASN A 320 -4.70 -13.10 -2.63
N GLN A 321 -5.08 -11.83 -2.79
CA GLN A 321 -6.21 -11.24 -2.11
C GLN A 321 -7.51 -11.96 -2.47
N ASN A 322 -7.76 -12.22 -3.77
CA ASN A 322 -8.93 -12.96 -4.23
C ASN A 322 -8.99 -14.38 -3.63
N ALA A 323 -7.86 -15.08 -3.58
CA ALA A 323 -7.80 -16.41 -2.97
C ALA A 323 -8.05 -16.38 -1.46
N VAL A 324 -7.56 -15.36 -0.75
CA VAL A 324 -7.74 -15.20 0.70
C VAL A 324 -9.19 -14.88 1.04
N ILE A 325 -9.79 -13.90 0.40
CA ILE A 325 -11.16 -13.45 0.74
C ILE A 325 -12.23 -14.48 0.38
N ALA A 326 -11.94 -15.41 -0.53
CA ALA A 326 -12.84 -16.49 -0.92
C ALA A 326 -12.92 -17.65 0.11
N LEU A 327 -12.00 -17.71 1.10
CA LEU A 327 -11.96 -18.81 2.06
C LEU A 327 -13.19 -18.86 2.98
N ARG A 328 -13.53 -17.73 3.59
CA ARG A 328 -14.64 -17.61 4.55
C ARG A 328 -15.33 -16.26 4.36
N PRO A 329 -16.45 -16.20 3.60
CA PRO A 329 -17.16 -14.95 3.31
C PRO A 329 -17.52 -14.13 4.56
N GLU A 330 -17.91 -14.79 5.65
CA GLU A 330 -18.25 -14.23 6.96
C GLU A 330 -17.03 -13.70 7.76
N ALA A 331 -15.82 -14.02 7.33
CA ALA A 331 -14.58 -13.55 7.94
C ALA A 331 -13.72 -12.70 6.99
N ARG A 332 -14.28 -12.22 5.87
CA ARG A 332 -13.58 -11.50 4.81
C ARG A 332 -12.70 -10.35 5.33
N THR A 333 -13.24 -9.48 6.19
CA THR A 333 -12.50 -8.33 6.75
C THR A 333 -11.29 -8.78 7.57
N ARG A 334 -11.44 -9.85 8.36
CA ARG A 334 -10.40 -10.42 9.22
C ARG A 334 -9.30 -11.12 8.42
N LEU A 335 -9.70 -11.91 7.42
CA LEU A 335 -8.78 -12.56 6.48
C LEU A 335 -7.96 -11.53 5.69
N ASN A 336 -8.62 -10.48 5.18
CA ASN A 336 -7.94 -9.39 4.50
C ASN A 336 -6.99 -8.64 5.44
N ALA A 337 -7.39 -8.35 6.68
CA ALA A 337 -6.52 -7.70 7.66
C ALA A 337 -5.25 -8.52 7.94
N GLY A 338 -5.38 -9.85 8.15
CA GLY A 338 -4.22 -10.73 8.33
C GLY A 338 -3.29 -10.74 7.11
N TYR A 339 -3.86 -10.84 5.91
CA TYR A 339 -3.08 -10.81 4.65
C TYR A 339 -2.33 -9.49 4.46
N ILE A 340 -3.03 -8.35 4.55
CA ILE A 340 -2.44 -7.04 4.32
C ILE A 340 -1.42 -6.68 5.42
N THR A 341 -1.61 -7.14 6.66
CA THR A 341 -0.61 -6.96 7.73
C THR A 341 0.72 -7.61 7.34
N CYS A 342 0.72 -8.87 6.91
CA CYS A 342 1.93 -9.54 6.42
C CYS A 342 2.53 -8.84 5.18
N TYR A 343 1.67 -8.32 4.30
CA TYR A 343 2.08 -7.56 3.12
C TYR A 343 2.91 -6.34 3.53
N PHE A 344 2.42 -5.48 4.42
CA PHE A 344 3.13 -4.28 4.88
C PHE A 344 4.37 -4.56 5.73
N ILE A 345 4.38 -5.65 6.51
CA ILE A 345 5.61 -6.13 7.17
C ILE A 345 6.69 -6.46 6.11
N GLY A 346 6.30 -7.11 5.01
CA GLY A 346 7.18 -7.36 3.87
C GLY A 346 7.75 -6.08 3.28
N GLY A 347 6.91 -5.08 3.06
CA GLY A 347 7.32 -3.75 2.60
C GLY A 347 8.36 -3.11 3.52
N ALA A 348 8.12 -3.13 4.83
CA ALA A 348 9.05 -2.60 5.82
C ALA A 348 10.41 -3.32 5.80
N LEU A 349 10.41 -4.65 5.71
CA LEU A 349 11.63 -5.45 5.57
C LEU A 349 12.36 -5.16 4.26
N GLY A 350 11.63 -5.01 3.15
CA GLY A 350 12.18 -4.63 1.85
C GLY A 350 12.83 -3.24 1.88
N SER A 351 12.15 -2.25 2.44
CA SER A 351 12.68 -0.89 2.65
C SER A 351 13.95 -0.88 3.50
N LEU A 352 13.95 -1.64 4.60
CA LEU A 352 15.10 -1.78 5.50
C LEU A 352 16.29 -2.40 4.76
N LEU A 353 16.07 -3.52 4.09
CA LEU A 353 17.11 -4.23 3.36
C LEU A 353 17.64 -3.39 2.19
N GLY A 354 16.75 -2.76 1.42
CA GLY A 354 17.10 -1.96 0.24
C GLY A 354 17.95 -0.75 0.57
N THR A 355 17.58 0.00 1.61
CA THR A 355 18.35 1.18 2.03
C THR A 355 19.70 0.80 2.66
N GLN A 356 19.79 -0.30 3.40
CA GLN A 356 21.06 -0.80 3.93
C GLN A 356 21.99 -1.33 2.82
N LEU A 357 21.46 -2.12 1.88
CA LEU A 357 22.23 -2.64 0.76
C LEU A 357 22.69 -1.52 -0.16
N PHE A 358 21.84 -0.56 -0.48
CA PHE A 358 22.22 0.60 -1.28
C PHE A 358 23.40 1.36 -0.66
N GLN A 359 23.39 1.54 0.66
CA GLN A 359 24.44 2.26 1.37
C GLN A 359 25.78 1.50 1.37
N ARG A 360 25.76 0.16 1.50
CA ARG A 360 26.99 -0.65 1.67
C ARG A 360 27.53 -1.23 0.37
N GLN A 361 26.65 -1.61 -0.55
CA GLN A 361 26.94 -2.41 -1.75
C GLN A 361 26.44 -1.75 -3.04
N GLY A 362 25.85 -0.54 -2.96
CA GLY A 362 25.29 0.14 -4.11
C GLY A 362 24.07 -0.56 -4.70
N TRP A 363 23.75 -0.23 -5.96
CA TRP A 363 22.56 -0.76 -6.63
C TRP A 363 22.61 -2.27 -6.87
N MET A 364 23.78 -2.82 -7.22
CA MET A 364 23.94 -4.24 -7.48
C MET A 364 23.61 -5.13 -6.27
N GLY A 365 23.88 -4.66 -5.03
CA GLY A 365 23.45 -5.37 -3.82
C GLY A 365 21.93 -5.55 -3.75
N ILE A 366 21.17 -4.51 -4.15
CA ILE A 366 19.70 -4.56 -4.23
C ILE A 366 19.26 -5.59 -5.27
N VAL A 367 19.88 -5.59 -6.46
CA VAL A 367 19.54 -6.49 -7.56
C VAL A 367 19.75 -7.96 -7.16
N VAL A 368 20.87 -8.27 -6.53
CA VAL A 368 21.15 -9.64 -6.02
C VAL A 368 20.12 -10.04 -4.97
N ALA A 369 19.82 -9.17 -4.01
CA ALA A 369 18.78 -9.45 -3.01
C ALA A 369 17.40 -9.65 -3.65
N GLY A 370 17.08 -8.87 -4.69
CA GLY A 370 15.86 -9.00 -5.46
C GLY A 370 15.73 -10.35 -6.17
N LEU A 371 16.80 -10.82 -6.80
CA LEU A 371 16.86 -12.15 -7.41
C LEU A 371 16.71 -13.26 -6.37
N VAL A 372 17.37 -13.14 -5.21
CA VAL A 372 17.29 -14.13 -4.13
C VAL A 372 15.87 -14.20 -3.56
N ILE A 373 15.28 -13.06 -3.19
CA ILE A 373 13.92 -13.00 -2.61
C ILE A 373 12.88 -13.44 -3.64
N GLY A 374 13.02 -13.04 -4.91
CA GLY A 374 12.17 -13.50 -6.01
C GLY A 374 12.26 -15.01 -6.23
N GLY A 375 13.47 -15.58 -6.17
CA GLY A 375 13.70 -17.01 -6.25
C GLY A 375 13.04 -17.77 -5.09
N LEU A 376 13.19 -17.27 -3.86
CA LEU A 376 12.52 -17.82 -2.67
C LEU A 376 11.00 -17.80 -2.80
N ALA A 377 10.41 -16.73 -3.35
CA ALA A 377 8.98 -16.64 -3.58
C ALA A 377 8.48 -17.70 -4.59
N LEU A 378 9.23 -17.90 -5.68
CA LEU A 378 8.94 -18.95 -6.66
C LEU A 378 9.09 -20.36 -6.09
N LEU A 379 10.12 -20.61 -5.28
CA LEU A 379 10.33 -21.89 -4.62
C LEU A 379 9.21 -22.20 -3.63
N ALA A 380 8.82 -21.24 -2.80
CA ALA A 380 7.71 -21.38 -1.86
C ALA A 380 6.39 -21.71 -2.58
N TRP A 381 6.11 -21.01 -3.68
CA TRP A 381 4.92 -21.27 -4.49
C TRP A 381 4.97 -22.63 -5.20
N GLY A 382 6.10 -22.98 -5.81
CA GLY A 382 6.29 -24.24 -6.51
C GLY A 382 6.17 -25.46 -5.59
N TRP A 383 6.69 -25.36 -4.36
CA TRP A 383 6.53 -26.41 -3.35
C TRP A 383 5.07 -26.59 -2.93
N ALA A 384 4.35 -25.50 -2.72
CA ALA A 384 2.93 -25.55 -2.36
C ALA A 384 2.05 -26.15 -3.47
N GLU A 385 2.27 -25.76 -4.73
CA GLU A 385 1.54 -26.32 -5.88
C GLU A 385 1.83 -27.80 -6.10
N ARG A 386 3.08 -28.26 -5.89
CA ARG A 386 3.41 -29.71 -5.90
C ARG A 386 2.63 -30.46 -4.83
N LYS A 387 2.62 -29.96 -3.60
CA LYS A 387 1.90 -30.60 -2.49
C LYS A 387 0.39 -30.68 -2.77
N ARG A 388 -0.19 -29.63 -3.36
CA ARG A 388 -1.59 -29.60 -3.77
C ARG A 388 -1.91 -30.63 -4.86
N LYS A 389 -1.08 -30.74 -5.90
CA LYS A 389 -1.25 -31.74 -6.96
C LYS A 389 -1.16 -33.17 -6.43
N ASN A 390 -0.19 -33.44 -5.55
CA ASN A 390 -0.04 -34.75 -4.94
C ASN A 390 -1.25 -35.13 -4.08
N ALA A 391 -1.82 -34.18 -3.33
CA ALA A 391 -3.03 -34.43 -2.55
C ALA A 391 -4.25 -34.76 -3.44
N LEU A 392 -4.36 -34.16 -4.63
CA LEU A 392 -5.43 -34.43 -5.60
C LEU A 392 -5.23 -35.75 -6.38
N GLN A 393 -4.02 -36.32 -6.39
CA GLN A 393 -3.75 -37.61 -7.02
C GLN A 393 -3.99 -38.80 -6.07
N VAL A 394 -4.04 -38.53 -4.77
CA VAL A 394 -4.25 -39.54 -3.72
C VAL A 394 -5.71 -39.60 -3.24
N ALA A 395 -6.48 -38.53 -3.49
CA ALA A 395 -7.93 -38.46 -3.28
C ALA A 395 -8.68 -38.88 -4.55
#